data_AF-A0A949ABX2-F1
#
_entry.id   AF-A0A949ABX2-F1
#
_cell.length_a   1.000
_cell.length_b   1.000
_cell.length_c   1.000
_cell.angle_alpha   90.00
_cell.angle_beta   90.00
_cell.angle_gamma   90.00
#
_symmetry.space_group_name_H-M   'P 1'
#
loop_
_entity.id
_entity.type
_entity.pdbx_description
1 polymer ?
#
loop_
_entity_poly.entity_id
_entity_poly.type
_entity_poly.pdbx_seq_one_letter_code
_entity_poly.pdbx_strand_id
1 'polypeptide(L)' 'MKKRNRKKTKEVYLYQGRLHSVKGEYREAIEEYKKALEIDPNYKPAKVNLGFISYMKGQLNKDRIASNRYMKLPKRNRKG' A
#
# COMPACT_ATOMS: atom_id res chain seq x y z
N MET A 1 13.32 23.76 27.16
CA MET A 1 12.53 23.62 25.91
C MET A 1 11.63 22.38 26.02
N LYS A 2 10.30 22.54 26.14
CA LYS A 2 9.37 21.39 26.16
C LYS A 2 9.35 20.78 24.75
N LYS A 3 9.86 19.55 24.59
CA LYS A 3 9.69 18.76 23.36
C LYS A 3 8.19 18.72 23.06
N ARG A 4 7.77 19.43 22.02
CA ARG A 4 6.37 19.54 21.60
C ARG A 4 5.96 18.14 21.13
N ASN A 5 5.43 17.33 22.04
CA ASN A 5 4.87 16.01 21.74
C ASN A 5 3.56 16.24 20.97
N ARG A 6 3.68 16.70 19.72
CA ARG A 6 2.54 16.91 18.82
C ARG A 6 2.11 15.52 18.36
N LYS A 7 1.15 14.93 19.07
CA LYS A 7 0.37 13.82 18.52
C LYS A 7 -0.11 14.26 17.13
N LYS A 8 0.31 13.54 16.10
CA LYS A 8 -0.16 13.75 14.73
C LYS A 8 -1.67 13.50 14.69
N THR A 9 -2.39 14.29 13.89
CA THR A 9 -3.82 14.11 13.69
C THR A 9 -4.09 13.06 12.62
N LYS A 10 -5.32 12.58 12.52
CA LYS A 10 -5.75 11.64 11.47
C LYS A 10 -5.50 12.19 10.05
N GLU A 11 -5.60 13.51 9.86
CA GLU A 11 -5.31 14.18 8.59
C GLU A 11 -3.82 14.08 8.25
N VAL A 12 -2.93 14.30 9.22
CA VAL A 12 -1.48 14.19 8.98
C VAL A 12 -1.13 12.77 8.55
N TYR A 13 -1.64 11.76 9.26
CA TYR A 13 -1.44 10.36 8.91
C TYR A 13 -2.00 10.02 7.52
N LEU A 14 -3.18 10.55 7.17
CA LEU A 14 -3.74 10.42 5.82
C LEU A 14 -2.81 11.02 4.75
N TYR A 15 -2.29 12.22 4.96
CA TYR A 15 -1.40 12.86 3.98
C TYR A 15 -0.08 12.12 3.82
N GLN A 16 0.51 11.63 4.92
CA GLN A 16 1.72 10.82 4.85
C GLN A 16 1.47 9.50 4.11
N GLY A 17 0.34 8.84 4.39
CA GLY A 17 -0.05 7.63 3.66
C GLY A 17 -0.21 7.88 2.16
N ARG A 18 -0.76 9.03 1.77
CA ARG A 18 -0.87 9.43 0.35
C ARG A 18 0.49 9.67 -0.30
N LEU A 19 1.42 10.32 0.41
CA LEU A 19 2.78 10.54 -0.09
C LEU A 19 3.50 9.21 -0.34
N HIS A 20 3.43 8.28 0.62
CA HIS A 20 3.98 6.93 0.44
C HIS A 20 3.29 6.18 -0.72
N SER A 21 1.97 6.30 -0.85
CA SER A 21 1.21 5.69 -1.94
C SER A 21 1.68 6.17 -3.32
N VAL A 22 1.94 7.47 -3.48
CA VAL A 22 2.42 8.04 -4.77
C VAL A 22 3.83 7.55 -5.09
N LYS A 23 4.66 7.30 -4.07
CA LYS A 23 6.00 6.74 -4.22
C LYS A 23 6.04 5.23 -4.47
N GLY A 24 4.88 4.55 -4.44
CA GLY A 24 4.81 3.09 -4.52
C GLY A 24 5.23 2.38 -3.21
N GLU A 25 5.44 3.12 -2.14
CA GLU A 25 5.80 2.65 -0.80
C GLU A 25 4.53 2.13 -0.09
N TYR A 26 3.93 1.08 -0.65
CA TYR A 26 2.59 0.64 -0.25
C TYR A 26 2.50 0.11 1.18
N ARG A 27 3.60 -0.41 1.74
CA ARG A 27 3.61 -0.89 3.13
C ARG A 27 3.50 0.28 4.09
N GLU A 28 4.32 1.29 3.87
CA GLU A 28 4.37 2.54 4.64
C GLU A 28 3.04 3.29 4.52
N ALA A 29 2.47 3.34 3.32
CA ALA A 29 1.15 3.93 3.09
C ALA A 29 0.05 3.27 3.94
N ILE A 30 0.03 1.93 3.99
CA ILE A 30 -0.93 1.16 4.79
C ILE A 30 -0.80 1.50 6.28
N GLU A 31 0.43 1.54 6.80
CA GLU A 31 0.67 1.80 8.22
C GLU A 31 0.24 3.22 8.62
N GLU A 32 0.49 4.22 7.78
CA GLU A 32 0.02 5.58 8.05
C GLU A 32 -1.52 5.68 7.98
N TYR A 33 -2.18 5.01 7.02
CA TYR A 33 -3.65 4.99 6.99
C TYR A 33 -4.27 4.27 8.20
N LYS A 34 -3.63 3.20 8.71
CA LYS A 34 -4.07 2.54 9.95
C LYS A 34 -4.00 3.48 11.14
N LYS A 35 -2.90 4.23 11.31
CA LYS A 35 -2.78 5.24 12.38
C LYS A 35 -3.84 6.33 12.29
N ALA A 36 -4.23 6.72 11.07
CA ALA A 36 -5.36 7.64 10.89
C ALA A 36 -6.69 7.03 11.39
N LEU A 37 -6.89 5.73 11.18
CA LEU A 37 -8.06 4.98 11.63
C LEU A 37 -8.02 4.63 13.13
N GLU A 38 -6.84 4.53 13.74
CA GLU A 38 -6.70 4.41 15.20
C GLU A 38 -7.16 5.68 15.92
N ILE A 39 -6.98 6.85 15.30
CA ILE A 39 -7.46 8.13 15.83
C ILE A 39 -8.96 8.31 15.57
N ASP A 40 -9.41 7.99 14.35
CA ASP A 40 -10.82 8.05 13.98
C ASP A 40 -11.21 6.82 13.16
N PRO A 41 -11.81 5.81 13.80
CA PRO A 41 -12.22 4.57 13.16
C PRO A 41 -13.23 4.76 12.02
N ASN A 42 -13.88 5.93 11.93
CA ASN A 42 -14.85 6.26 10.89
C ASN A 42 -14.31 7.21 9.83
N TYR A 43 -13.00 7.47 9.82
CA TYR A 43 -12.38 8.38 8.87
C TYR A 43 -12.41 7.82 7.45
N LYS A 44 -13.47 8.16 6.71
CA LYS A 44 -13.75 7.68 5.35
C LYS A 44 -12.56 7.83 4.40
N PRO A 45 -11.82 8.96 4.37
CA PRO A 45 -10.67 9.10 3.48
C PRO A 45 -9.59 8.04 3.71
N ALA A 46 -9.29 7.69 4.97
CA ALA A 46 -8.29 6.67 5.27
C ALA A 46 -8.76 5.27 4.85
N LYS A 47 -10.05 4.93 5.08
CA LYS A 47 -10.64 3.65 4.62
C LYS A 47 -10.57 3.50 3.10
N VAL A 48 -10.95 4.56 2.36
CA VAL A 48 -10.95 4.56 0.89
C VAL A 48 -9.54 4.35 0.36
N ASN A 49 -8.55 5.10 0.86
CA ASN A 49 -7.17 4.95 0.38
C ASN A 49 -6.57 3.59 0.78
N LEU A 50 -6.88 3.07 1.98
CA LEU A 50 -6.44 1.75 2.40
C LEU A 50 -7.03 0.63 1.52
N GLY A 51 -8.31 0.75 1.14
CA GLY A 51 -8.97 -0.17 0.21
C GLY A 51 -8.32 -0.15 -1.17
N PHE A 52 -8.06 1.04 -1.71
CA PHE A 52 -7.37 1.22 -2.99
C PHE A 52 -5.97 0.57 -2.99
N ILE A 53 -5.17 0.81 -1.94
CA ILE A 53 -3.83 0.22 -1.84
C ILE A 53 -3.89 -1.31 -1.68
N SER A 54 -4.84 -1.81 -0.91
CA SER A 54 -5.04 -3.26 -0.74
C SER A 54 -5.38 -3.94 -2.06
N TYR A 55 -6.22 -3.30 -2.87
CA TYR A 55 -6.56 -3.76 -4.21
C TYR A 55 -5.34 -3.76 -5.15
N MET A 56 -4.58 -2.66 -5.20
CA MET A 56 -3.36 -2.55 -6.01
C MET A 56 -2.32 -3.62 -5.64
N LYS A 57 -2.09 -3.85 -4.35
CA LYS A 57 -1.17 -4.89 -3.87
C LYS A 57 -1.65 -6.30 -4.24
N GLY A 58 -2.96 -6.53 -4.22
CA GLY A 58 -3.57 -7.78 -4.68
C GLY A 58 -3.27 -8.07 -6.16
N GLN A 59 -3.37 -7.05 -7.02
CA GLN A 59 -3.05 -7.19 -8.45
C GLN A 59 -1.56 -7.47 -8.68
N LEU A 60 -0.67 -6.70 -8.06
CA LEU A 60 0.78 -6.91 -8.19
C LEU A 60 1.23 -8.31 -7.77
N ASN A 61 0.60 -8.87 -6.73
CA ASN A 61 0.87 -10.24 -6.30
C ASN A 61 0.42 -11.27 -7.35
N LYS A 62 -0.74 -11.06 -7.99
CA LYS A 62 -1.23 -11.92 -9.07
C LYS A 62 -0.30 -11.88 -10.27
N ASP A 63 0.13 -10.69 -10.68
CA ASP A 63 1.04 -10.50 -11.83
C ASP A 63 2.40 -11.15 -11.59
N ARG A 64 2.95 -11.00 -10.37
CA ARG A 64 4.20 -11.68 -9.98
C ARG A 64 4.08 -13.20 -10.04
N ILE A 65 2.97 -13.77 -9.56
CA ILE A 65 2.73 -15.21 -9.61
C ILE A 65 2.60 -15.68 -11.06
N ALA A 66 1.84 -14.96 -11.89
CA ALA A 66 1.68 -15.28 -13.30
C ALA A 66 3.03 -15.27 -14.03
N SER A 67 3.82 -14.20 -13.87
CA SER A 67 5.14 -14.07 -14.50
C SER A 67 6.12 -15.17 -14.06
N ASN A 68 6.15 -15.50 -12.77
CA ASN A 68 6.98 -16.61 -12.26
C ASN A 68 6.57 -17.96 -12.87
N ARG A 69 5.26 -18.19 -13.08
CA ARG A 69 4.77 -19.39 -13.77
C ARG A 69 5.20 -19.41 -15.23
N TYR A 70 5.11 -18.28 -15.94
CA TYR A 70 5.55 -18.17 -17.33
C TYR A 70 7.06 -18.44 -17.49
N MET A 71 7.91 -17.90 -16.61
CA MET A 71 9.36 -18.14 -16.67
C MET A 71 9.77 -19.59 -16.40
N LYS A 72 8.96 -20.33 -15.63
CA LYS A 72 9.22 -21.74 -15.30
C LYS A 72 8.70 -22.73 -16.34
N LEU A 73 7.98 -22.26 -17.38
CA LEU A 73 7.58 -23.15 -18.47
C LEU A 73 8.85 -23.62 -19.21
N PRO A 74 9.01 -24.93 -19.46
CA PRO A 74 10.10 -25.41 -20.28
C PRO A 74 10.01 -24.70 -21.62
N LYS A 75 11.08 -24.02 -22.04
CA LYS A 75 11.18 -23.43 -23.37
C LYS A 75 10.90 -24.56 -24.34
N ARG A 76 9.70 -24.57 -24.93
CA ARG A 76 9.35 -25.53 -25.97
C ARG A 76 10.33 -25.24 -27.09
N ASN A 77 11.39 -26.05 -27.19
CA ASN A 77 12.29 -26.02 -28.33
C ASN A 77 11.40 -26.17 -29.55
N ARG A 78 11.19 -25.07 -30.27
CA ARG A 78 10.69 -25.12 -31.65
C ARG A 78 11.79 -25.85 -32.41
N LYS A 79 11.67 -27.18 -32.46
CA LYS A 79 12.40 -28.00 -33.42
C LYS A 79 11.86 -27.57 -34.78
N GLY A 80 12.69 -26.82 -35.51
CA GLY A 80 12.60 -26.73 -36.95
C GLY A 80 13.02 -28.05 -37.58
#